data_AF-A0A961G2C3-F1
#
_entry.id   AF-A0A961G2C3-F1
#
_cell.length_a   1.000
_cell.length_b   1.000
_cell.length_c   1.000
_cell.angle_alpha   90.00
_cell.angle_beta   90.00
_cell.angle_gamma   90.00
#
_symmetry.space_group_name_H-M   'P 1'
#
loop_
_entity.id
_entity.type
_entity.pdbx_description
1 polymer ?
#
loop_
_entity_poly.entity_id
_entity_poly.type
_entity_poly.pdbx_seq_one_letter_code
_entity_poly.pdbx_strand_id
1 'polypeptide(L)'
;MLANIALPSFLPHSIATLIGIFAIAAIEGWFLMRGLRLGYAESYRHALNANWKSTIVGIPLAWLLWIAGLIPVSMGLTALGFKPHPAVVSTTMQTVFFSGMMPTEWMNVGSAAAWLVMLIPFWMGSVWIERRTLLKRLPDGEPSKISSAIVRGNLASYGLFLLLGAIQLSTAIADLPGQRERFKEIRERQERAKQQRGALLPRRWTADCPIASKASLGYDPSPGFASAIPVADTTPWTWALE
;
A
#
# COMPACT_ATOMS: atom_id res chain seq x y z
N MET A 1 12.02 14.17 -11.62
CA MET A 1 10.97 14.83 -10.80
C MET A 1 10.41 13.97 -9.68
N LEU A 2 10.24 12.65 -9.85
CA LEU A 2 9.78 11.73 -8.77
C LEU A 2 10.66 11.73 -7.50
N ALA A 3 11.98 11.89 -7.64
CA ALA A 3 12.91 11.90 -6.50
C ALA A 3 12.66 13.05 -5.49
N ASN A 4 12.20 14.22 -5.94
CA ASN A 4 11.95 15.37 -5.06
C ASN A 4 10.61 15.27 -4.30
N ILE A 5 9.67 14.44 -4.78
CA ILE A 5 8.35 14.26 -4.15
C ILE A 5 8.35 13.08 -3.17
N ALA A 6 9.18 12.06 -3.41
CA ALA A 6 9.25 10.87 -2.56
C ALA A 6 10.11 11.05 -1.29
N LEU A 7 11.12 11.92 -1.32
CA LEU A 7 12.03 12.16 -0.19
C LEU A 7 11.31 12.69 1.08
N PRO A 8 10.39 13.68 0.98
CA PRO A 8 9.69 14.21 2.14
C PRO A 8 8.74 13.21 2.83
N SER A 9 8.13 12.29 2.07
CA SER A 9 7.23 11.28 2.65
C SER A 9 8.00 10.09 3.24
N PHE A 10 9.16 9.77 2.69
CA PHE A 10 10.00 8.68 3.18
C PHE A 10 10.64 8.98 4.54
N LEU A 11 11.08 10.22 4.77
CA LEU A 11 11.90 10.56 5.94
C LEU A 11 11.16 10.44 7.29
N PRO A 12 9.90 10.90 7.45
CA PRO A 12 9.15 10.66 8.68
C PRO A 12 8.90 9.18 8.95
N HIS A 13 8.59 8.41 7.90
CA HIS A 13 8.36 6.97 8.01
C HIS A 13 9.64 6.21 8.40
N SER A 14 10.80 6.61 7.87
CA SER A 14 12.07 5.96 8.20
C SER A 14 12.48 6.23 9.65
N ILE A 15 12.25 7.44 10.17
CA ILE A 15 12.49 7.76 11.59
C ILE A 15 11.56 6.95 12.50
N ALA A 16 10.26 6.90 12.19
CA ALA A 16 9.31 6.11 12.96
C ALA A 16 9.68 4.62 12.95
N THR A 17 10.11 4.09 11.80
CA THR A 17 10.59 2.71 11.65
C THR A 17 11.83 2.47 12.51
N LEU A 18 12.79 3.42 12.50
CA LEU A 18 14.01 3.29 13.28
C LEU A 18 13.72 3.27 14.79
N ILE A 19 12.86 4.15 15.27
CA ILE A 19 12.41 4.17 16.68
C ILE A 19 11.70 2.85 17.01
N GLY A 20 10.83 2.38 16.11
CA GLY A 20 10.14 1.11 16.23
C GLY A 20 11.11 -0.06 16.41
N ILE A 21 12.16 -0.16 15.58
CA ILE A 21 13.18 -1.21 15.67
C ILE A 21 13.84 -1.23 17.06
N PHE A 22 14.19 -0.06 17.62
CA PHE A 22 14.81 0.00 18.95
C PHE A 22 13.85 -0.44 20.05
N ALA A 23 12.58 -0.06 19.97
CA ALA A 23 11.55 -0.46 20.94
C ALA A 23 11.27 -1.97 20.87
N ILE A 24 11.11 -2.53 19.66
CA ILE A 24 10.91 -3.97 19.44
C ILE A 24 12.12 -4.76 19.98
N ALA A 25 13.33 -4.33 19.63
CA ALA A 25 14.56 -4.98 20.09
C ALA A 25 14.68 -4.97 21.63
N ALA A 26 14.16 -3.95 22.31
CA ALA A 26 14.14 -3.89 23.77
C ALA A 26 13.19 -4.93 24.37
N ILE A 27 11.99 -5.09 23.79
CA ILE A 27 11.00 -6.09 24.19
C ILE A 27 11.56 -7.49 23.96
N GLU A 28 12.04 -7.79 22.75
CA GLU A 28 12.56 -9.10 22.39
C GLU A 28 13.84 -9.45 23.15
N GLY A 29 14.73 -8.47 23.32
CA GLY A 29 15.94 -8.62 24.12
C GLY A 29 15.62 -9.01 25.58
N TRP A 30 14.54 -8.49 26.14
CA TRP A 30 14.08 -8.89 27.48
C TRP A 30 13.61 -10.36 27.54
N PHE A 31 12.87 -10.83 26.53
CA PHE A 31 12.47 -12.25 26.45
C PHE A 31 13.65 -13.18 26.19
N LEU A 32 14.61 -12.78 25.35
CA LEU A 32 15.85 -13.54 25.12
C LEU A 32 16.69 -13.65 26.39
N MET A 33 16.86 -12.55 27.12
CA MET A 33 17.56 -12.52 28.40
C MET A 33 16.94 -13.52 29.39
N ARG A 34 15.60 -13.49 29.52
CA ARG A 34 14.86 -14.40 30.41
C ARG A 34 14.94 -15.86 29.95
N GLY A 35 14.88 -16.12 28.65
CA GLY A 35 14.85 -17.47 28.08
C GLY A 35 16.21 -18.16 28.02
N LEU A 36 17.27 -17.40 27.75
CA LEU A 36 18.62 -17.94 27.50
C LEU A 36 19.63 -17.63 28.60
N ARG A 37 19.24 -16.86 29.63
CA ARG A 37 20.11 -16.41 30.74
C ARG A 37 21.35 -15.64 30.28
N LEU A 38 21.26 -14.98 29.13
CA LEU A 38 22.29 -14.07 28.61
C LEU A 38 22.20 -12.72 29.31
N GLY A 39 23.27 -11.92 29.25
CA GLY A 39 23.21 -10.53 29.70
C GLY A 39 22.22 -9.71 28.87
N TYR A 40 21.59 -8.69 29.46
CA TYR A 40 20.63 -7.84 28.74
C TYR A 40 21.26 -7.15 27.52
N ALA A 41 22.47 -6.60 27.67
CA ALA A 41 23.17 -5.92 26.57
C ALA A 41 23.48 -6.86 25.41
N GLU A 42 23.84 -8.11 25.70
CA GLU A 42 24.08 -9.14 24.68
C GLU A 42 22.76 -9.53 23.99
N SER A 43 21.73 -9.81 24.77
CA SER A 43 20.38 -10.15 24.29
C SER A 43 19.80 -9.06 23.39
N TYR A 44 19.96 -7.79 23.80
CA TYR A 44 19.54 -6.62 23.04
C TYR A 44 20.31 -6.49 21.72
N ARG A 45 21.64 -6.70 21.71
CA ARG A 45 22.44 -6.68 20.47
C ARG A 45 22.03 -7.80 19.50
N HIS A 46 21.67 -8.98 20.02
CA HIS A 46 21.14 -10.06 19.19
C HIS A 46 19.79 -9.70 18.59
N ALA A 47 18.84 -9.22 19.41
CA ALA A 47 17.53 -8.77 18.96
C ALA A 47 17.64 -7.65 17.92
N LEU A 48 18.45 -6.62 18.19
CA LEU A 48 18.64 -5.48 17.28
C LEU A 48 19.21 -5.90 15.93
N ASN A 49 20.22 -6.77 15.91
CA ASN A 49 20.81 -7.24 14.66
C ASN A 49 19.83 -8.11 13.86
N ALA A 50 19.04 -8.92 14.54
CA ALA A 50 18.05 -9.77 13.88
C ALA A 50 16.89 -8.95 13.30
N ASN A 51 16.37 -7.97 14.06
CA ASN A 51 15.36 -7.00 13.59
C ASN A 51 15.85 -6.17 12.41
N TRP A 52 17.13 -5.74 12.43
CA TRP A 52 17.72 -5.02 11.31
C TRP A 52 17.75 -5.87 10.04
N LYS A 53 18.15 -7.14 10.17
CA LYS A 53 18.16 -8.09 9.04
C LYS A 53 16.76 -8.41 8.53
N SER A 54 15.81 -8.64 9.44
CA SER A 54 14.42 -8.90 9.06
C SER A 54 13.76 -7.67 8.44
N THR A 55 14.17 -6.45 8.79
CA THR A 55 13.69 -5.23 8.12
C THR A 55 14.24 -5.11 6.69
N ILE A 56 15.54 -5.32 6.50
CA ILE A 56 16.18 -5.24 5.18
C ILE A 56 15.60 -6.28 4.21
N VAL A 57 15.37 -7.50 4.68
CA VAL A 57 14.78 -8.58 3.85
C VAL A 57 13.26 -8.47 3.80
N GLY A 58 12.64 -8.04 4.89
CA GLY A 58 11.20 -8.01 5.08
C GLY A 58 10.51 -6.93 4.25
N ILE A 59 11.10 -5.74 4.07
CA ILE A 59 10.49 -4.69 3.23
C ILE A 59 10.36 -5.13 1.76
N PRO A 60 11.42 -5.64 1.09
CA PRO A 60 11.27 -6.19 -0.26
C PRO A 60 10.31 -7.39 -0.31
N LEU A 61 10.39 -8.29 0.67
CA LEU A 61 9.52 -9.46 0.72
C LEU A 61 8.05 -9.10 0.92
N ALA A 62 7.76 -8.07 1.73
CA ALA A 62 6.44 -7.49 1.93
C ALA A 62 5.85 -7.03 0.60
N TRP A 63 6.65 -6.29 -0.18
CA TRP A 63 6.25 -5.82 -1.49
C TRP A 63 5.95 -6.99 -2.43
N LEU A 64 6.79 -8.02 -2.44
CA LEU A 64 6.57 -9.21 -3.25
C LEU A 64 5.31 -9.97 -2.82
N LEU A 65 5.11 -10.20 -1.52
CA LEU A 65 3.91 -10.84 -0.97
C LEU A 65 2.65 -10.02 -1.23
N TRP A 66 2.75 -8.70 -1.19
CA TRP A 66 1.64 -7.82 -1.48
C TRP A 66 1.25 -7.90 -2.96
N ILE A 67 2.21 -7.86 -3.89
CA ILE A 67 1.95 -8.03 -5.33
C ILE A 67 1.43 -9.44 -5.63
N ALA A 68 2.10 -10.48 -5.12
CA ALA A 68 1.81 -11.88 -5.38
C ALA A 68 0.59 -12.40 -4.62
N GLY A 69 0.21 -11.76 -3.51
CA GLY A 69 -0.95 -12.11 -2.71
C GLY A 69 -2.18 -11.33 -3.15
N LEU A 70 -2.12 -10.00 -3.16
CA LEU A 70 -3.29 -9.16 -3.40
C LEU A 70 -3.86 -9.35 -4.80
N ILE A 71 -3.02 -9.38 -5.84
CA ILE A 71 -3.48 -9.46 -7.23
C ILE A 71 -4.14 -10.83 -7.51
N PRO A 72 -3.47 -11.97 -7.27
CA PRO A 72 -4.05 -13.27 -7.60
C PRO A 72 -5.23 -13.65 -6.70
N VAL A 73 -5.21 -13.28 -5.42
CA VAL A 73 -6.36 -13.53 -4.53
C VAL A 73 -7.57 -12.71 -4.97
N SER A 74 -7.38 -11.44 -5.33
CA SER A 74 -8.48 -10.60 -5.81
C SER A 74 -9.05 -11.11 -7.15
N MET A 75 -8.18 -11.51 -8.09
CA MET A 75 -8.59 -12.08 -9.37
C MET A 75 -9.26 -13.45 -9.19
N GLY A 76 -8.72 -14.31 -8.33
CA GLY A 76 -9.24 -15.64 -8.06
C GLY A 76 -10.61 -15.61 -7.40
N LEU A 77 -10.82 -14.75 -6.39
CA LEU A 77 -12.13 -14.56 -5.76
C LEU A 77 -13.17 -14.07 -6.78
N THR A 78 -12.78 -13.14 -7.66
CA THR A 78 -13.66 -12.64 -8.72
C THR A 78 -14.01 -13.75 -9.72
N ALA A 79 -13.03 -14.58 -10.10
CA ALA A 79 -13.26 -15.72 -11.00
C ALA A 79 -14.19 -16.79 -10.40
N LEU A 80 -14.23 -16.92 -9.07
CA LEU A 80 -15.15 -17.79 -8.35
C LEU A 80 -16.57 -17.18 -8.18
N GLY A 81 -16.83 -16.01 -8.77
CA GLY A 81 -18.13 -15.34 -8.73
C GLY A 81 -18.37 -14.49 -7.48
N PHE A 82 -17.37 -14.32 -6.60
CA PHE A 82 -17.47 -13.39 -5.48
C PHE A 82 -17.35 -11.96 -6.00
N LYS A 83 -18.37 -11.13 -5.76
CA LYS A 83 -18.31 -9.70 -6.05
C LYS A 83 -17.26 -9.06 -5.12
N PRO A 84 -16.17 -8.48 -5.65
CA PRO A 84 -15.14 -7.89 -4.80
C PRO A 84 -15.70 -6.67 -4.07
N HIS A 85 -15.39 -6.56 -2.78
CA HIS A 85 -15.82 -5.41 -1.99
C HIS A 85 -15.21 -4.12 -2.58
N PRO A 86 -15.97 -3.00 -2.69
CA PRO A 86 -15.49 -1.75 -3.30
C PRO A 86 -14.18 -1.23 -2.69
N ALA A 87 -13.96 -1.46 -1.39
CA ALA A 87 -12.71 -1.13 -0.70
C ALA A 87 -11.49 -1.86 -1.30
N VAL A 88 -11.62 -3.13 -1.68
CA VAL A 88 -10.54 -3.92 -2.28
C VAL A 88 -10.25 -3.42 -3.68
N VAL A 89 -11.28 -3.22 -4.50
CA VAL A 89 -11.13 -2.73 -5.88
C VAL A 89 -10.49 -1.34 -5.90
N SER A 90 -10.99 -0.42 -5.07
CA SER A 90 -10.43 0.93 -4.98
C SER A 90 -8.97 0.93 -4.52
N THR A 91 -8.63 0.15 -3.49
CA THR A 91 -7.25 0.03 -2.99
C THR A 91 -6.31 -0.54 -4.06
N THR A 92 -6.74 -1.59 -4.77
CA THR A 92 -5.97 -2.20 -5.85
C THR A 92 -5.76 -1.22 -7.00
N MET A 93 -6.81 -0.56 -7.47
CA MET A 93 -6.73 0.44 -8.54
C MET A 93 -5.85 1.64 -8.14
N GLN A 94 -6.01 2.14 -6.91
CA GLN A 94 -5.21 3.24 -6.37
C GLN A 94 -3.72 2.89 -6.32
N THR A 95 -3.40 1.65 -5.96
CA THR A 95 -1.99 1.27 -5.82
C THR A 95 -1.35 0.95 -7.16
N VAL A 96 -2.07 0.28 -8.07
CA VAL A 96 -1.55 -0.08 -9.41
C VAL A 96 -1.40 1.16 -10.31
N PHE A 97 -2.43 2.01 -10.37
CA PHE A 97 -2.47 3.09 -11.37
C PHE A 97 -2.06 4.45 -10.81
N PHE A 98 -2.31 4.69 -9.52
CA PHE A 98 -2.12 6.02 -8.93
C PHE A 98 -0.99 6.08 -7.91
N SER A 99 -0.28 4.96 -7.67
CA SER A 99 0.78 4.85 -6.67
C SER A 99 0.37 5.40 -5.30
N GLY A 100 -0.92 5.28 -4.93
CA GLY A 100 -1.44 5.82 -3.68
C GLY A 100 -1.82 7.31 -3.68
N MET A 101 -1.60 8.06 -4.77
CA MET A 101 -1.71 9.53 -4.76
C MET A 101 -3.15 10.08 -4.76
N MET A 102 -4.14 9.29 -5.18
CA MET A 102 -5.54 9.72 -5.17
C MET A 102 -6.23 9.19 -3.92
N PRO A 103 -6.57 10.03 -2.93
CA PRO A 103 -7.22 9.57 -1.73
C PRO A 103 -8.59 8.99 -2.09
N THR A 104 -8.99 7.91 -1.43
CA THR A 104 -10.30 7.27 -1.59
C THR A 104 -11.02 7.22 -0.25
N GLU A 105 -12.35 7.14 -0.26
CA GLU A 105 -13.17 7.07 0.97
C GLU A 105 -12.80 5.85 1.85
N TRP A 106 -12.27 4.79 1.24
CA TRP A 106 -11.87 3.55 1.91
C TRP A 106 -10.39 3.49 2.25
N MET A 107 -9.59 4.49 1.89
CA MET A 107 -8.13 4.42 1.97
C MET A 107 -7.64 4.10 3.39
N ASN A 108 -8.18 4.77 4.40
CA ASN A 108 -7.76 4.57 5.79
C ASN A 108 -8.16 3.18 6.32
N VAL A 109 -9.37 2.73 6.01
CA VAL A 109 -9.87 1.40 6.42
C VAL A 109 -9.08 0.30 5.70
N GLY A 110 -8.90 0.43 4.39
CA GLY A 110 -8.14 -0.51 3.56
C GLY A 110 -6.68 -0.60 4.00
N SER A 111 -6.04 0.53 4.31
CA SER A 111 -4.67 0.57 4.82
C SER A 111 -4.54 -0.12 6.19
N ALA A 112 -5.41 0.19 7.14
CA ALA A 112 -5.39 -0.43 8.47
C ALA A 112 -5.67 -1.95 8.41
N ALA A 113 -6.64 -2.38 7.58
CA ALA A 113 -6.94 -3.79 7.39
C ALA A 113 -5.78 -4.53 6.72
N ALA A 114 -5.17 -3.95 5.68
CA ALA A 114 -4.01 -4.53 5.01
C ALA A 114 -2.83 -4.69 5.97
N TRP A 115 -2.59 -3.69 6.83
CA TRP A 115 -1.55 -3.75 7.84
C TRP A 115 -1.74 -4.93 8.81
N LEU A 116 -2.97 -5.14 9.30
CA LEU A 116 -3.31 -6.27 10.17
C LEU A 116 -3.10 -7.62 9.51
N VAL A 117 -3.52 -7.77 8.25
CA VAL A 117 -3.34 -9.01 7.49
C VAL A 117 -1.86 -9.31 7.27
N MET A 118 -1.06 -8.28 6.99
CA MET A 118 0.39 -8.42 6.75
C MET A 118 1.19 -8.76 8.01
N LEU A 119 0.64 -8.55 9.22
CA LEU A 119 1.32 -8.96 10.46
C LEU A 119 1.61 -10.46 10.51
N ILE A 120 0.73 -11.31 9.95
CA ILE A 120 0.88 -12.77 9.99
C ILE A 120 2.12 -13.24 9.22
N PRO A 121 2.28 -12.95 7.91
CA PRO A 121 3.47 -13.38 7.18
C PRO A 121 4.75 -12.72 7.71
N PHE A 122 4.68 -11.49 8.24
CA PHE A 122 5.83 -10.84 8.85
C PHE A 122 6.27 -11.51 10.14
N TRP A 123 5.32 -11.87 11.01
CA TRP A 123 5.61 -12.62 12.23
C TRP A 123 6.29 -13.95 11.91
N MET A 124 5.75 -14.70 10.94
CA MET A 124 6.35 -15.96 10.49
C MET A 124 7.77 -15.75 9.93
N GLY A 125 7.96 -14.72 9.11
CA GLY A 125 9.26 -14.37 8.55
C GLY A 125 10.28 -13.99 9.62
N SER A 126 9.87 -13.18 10.59
CA SER A 126 10.73 -12.71 11.69
C SER A 126 11.18 -13.88 12.56
N VAL A 127 10.24 -14.73 13.02
CA VAL A 127 10.55 -15.93 13.80
C VAL A 127 11.53 -16.84 13.04
N TRP A 128 11.33 -17.05 11.74
CA TRP A 128 12.21 -17.90 10.93
C TRP A 128 13.63 -17.32 10.79
N ILE A 129 13.75 -16.03 10.44
CA ILE A 129 15.04 -15.34 10.25
C ILE A 129 15.80 -15.26 11.57
N GLU A 130 15.12 -14.90 12.66
CA GLU A 130 15.72 -14.79 14.00
C GLU A 130 16.21 -16.14 14.48
N ARG A 131 15.38 -17.19 14.40
CA ARG A 131 15.77 -18.54 14.81
C ARG A 131 17.02 -18.99 14.07
N ARG A 132 17.05 -18.80 12.74
CA ARG A 132 18.22 -19.16 11.92
C ARG A 132 19.46 -18.33 12.29
N THR A 133 19.28 -17.06 12.66
CA THR A 133 20.38 -16.17 13.02
C THR A 133 20.94 -16.49 14.40
N LEU A 134 20.10 -16.77 15.40
CA LEU A 134 20.55 -17.10 16.75
C LEU A 134 21.19 -18.49 16.82
N LEU A 135 20.63 -19.51 16.15
CA LEU A 135 21.23 -20.86 16.12
C LEU A 135 22.64 -20.85 15.51
N LYS A 136 22.92 -19.96 14.56
CA LYS A 136 24.27 -19.78 14.00
C LYS A 136 25.24 -19.07 14.93
N ARG A 137 24.74 -18.25 15.87
CA ARG A 137 25.56 -17.44 16.79
C ARG A 137 25.78 -18.10 18.14
N LEU A 138 24.85 -18.96 18.56
CA LEU A 138 24.87 -19.67 19.83
C LEU A 138 24.85 -21.18 19.54
N PRO A 139 25.95 -21.75 18.99
CA PRO A 139 26.00 -23.16 18.61
C PRO A 139 25.80 -24.10 19.81
N ASP A 140 26.22 -23.67 21.00
CA ASP A 140 26.09 -24.45 22.25
C ASP A 140 24.70 -24.30 22.90
N GLY A 141 23.84 -23.42 22.36
CA GLY A 141 22.52 -23.14 22.91
C GLY A 141 21.50 -24.20 22.54
N GLU A 142 20.68 -24.61 23.50
CA GLU A 142 19.61 -25.60 23.27
C GLU A 142 18.57 -25.06 22.25
N PRO A 143 18.37 -25.72 21.09
CA PRO A 143 17.52 -25.18 20.03
C PRO A 143 16.06 -24.94 20.43
N SER A 144 15.53 -25.77 21.35
CA SER A 144 14.17 -25.68 21.88
C SER A 144 13.97 -24.37 22.68
N LYS A 145 14.93 -24.03 23.55
CA LYS A 145 14.91 -22.81 24.37
C LYS A 145 15.05 -21.56 23.51
N ILE A 146 15.96 -21.60 22.52
CA ILE A 146 16.12 -20.51 21.54
C ILE A 146 14.80 -20.27 20.80
N SER A 147 14.19 -21.33 20.27
CA SER A 147 12.92 -21.21 19.53
C SER A 147 11.79 -20.67 20.41
N SER A 148 11.67 -21.17 21.65
CA SER A 148 10.63 -20.72 22.59
C SER A 148 10.80 -19.25 22.98
N ALA A 149 12.04 -18.81 23.25
CA ALA A 149 12.33 -17.42 23.59
C ALA A 149 12.01 -16.47 22.42
N ILE A 150 12.40 -16.84 21.20
CA ILE A 150 12.13 -16.06 19.98
C ILE A 150 10.63 -15.96 19.72
N VAL A 151 9.90 -17.08 19.78
CA VAL A 151 8.45 -17.10 19.55
C VAL A 151 7.74 -16.23 20.59
N ARG A 152 8.13 -16.29 21.87
CA ARG A 152 7.53 -15.45 22.92
C ARG A 152 7.83 -13.96 22.73
N GLY A 153 9.08 -13.63 22.38
CA GLY A 153 9.48 -12.26 22.08
C GLY A 153 8.69 -11.68 20.91
N ASN A 154 8.67 -12.40 19.78
CA ASN A 154 7.91 -12.01 18.60
C ASN A 154 6.40 -11.95 18.87
N LEU A 155 5.85 -12.91 19.62
CA LEU A 155 4.43 -12.88 19.97
C LEU A 155 4.07 -11.65 20.80
N ALA A 156 4.95 -11.20 21.69
CA ALA A 156 4.75 -9.99 22.48
C ALA A 156 4.83 -8.72 21.60
N SER A 157 5.85 -8.60 20.75
CA SER A 157 6.00 -7.44 19.86
C SER A 157 4.87 -7.35 18.82
N TYR A 158 4.53 -8.46 18.17
CA TYR A 158 3.41 -8.51 17.22
C TYR A 158 2.05 -8.45 17.89
N GLY A 159 1.90 -8.92 19.13
CA GLY A 159 0.68 -8.74 19.92
C GLY A 159 0.41 -7.26 20.22
N LEU A 160 1.46 -6.49 20.53
CA LEU A 160 1.36 -5.03 20.65
C LEU A 160 0.96 -4.37 19.33
N PHE A 161 1.57 -4.76 18.21
CA PHE A 161 1.16 -4.25 16.90
C PHE A 161 -0.28 -4.59 16.56
N LEU A 162 -0.69 -5.85 16.74
CA LEU A 162 -2.06 -6.28 16.51
C LEU A 162 -3.07 -5.41 17.27
N LEU A 163 -2.79 -5.11 18.54
CA LEU A 163 -3.63 -4.22 19.34
C LEU A 163 -3.68 -2.79 18.78
N LEU A 164 -2.53 -2.21 18.43
CA LEU A 164 -2.47 -0.87 17.85
C LEU A 164 -3.21 -0.78 16.51
N GLY A 165 -3.13 -1.80 15.65
CA GLY A 165 -3.87 -1.81 14.39
C GLY A 165 -5.34 -2.08 14.55
N ALA A 166 -5.74 -2.87 15.55
CA ALA A 166 -7.15 -3.03 15.87
C ALA A 166 -7.77 -1.68 16.28
N ILE A 167 -7.05 -0.90 17.09
CA ILE A 167 -7.43 0.48 17.44
C ILE A 167 -7.46 1.37 16.19
N GLN A 168 -6.43 1.30 15.34
CA GLN A 168 -6.38 2.09 14.10
C GLN A 168 -7.51 1.74 13.13
N LEU A 169 -7.82 0.44 12.98
CA LEU A 169 -8.92 -0.02 12.14
C LEU A 169 -10.26 0.42 12.72
N SER A 170 -10.45 0.30 14.03
CA SER A 170 -11.68 0.74 14.71
C SER A 170 -11.91 2.24 14.53
N THR A 171 -10.88 3.06 14.73
CA THR A 171 -10.96 4.52 14.52
C THR A 171 -11.18 4.89 13.06
N ALA A 172 -10.55 4.18 12.11
CA ALA A 172 -10.79 4.38 10.68
C ALA A 172 -12.22 4.04 10.26
N ILE A 173 -12.81 2.97 10.82
CA ILE A 173 -14.21 2.60 10.58
C ILE A 173 -15.15 3.66 11.17
N ALA A 174 -14.85 4.16 12.38
CA ALA A 174 -15.66 5.20 13.01
C ALA A 174 -15.63 6.54 12.25
N ASP A 175 -14.50 6.91 11.63
CA ASP A 175 -14.35 8.12 10.81
C ASP A 175 -14.91 7.97 9.37
N LEU A 176 -15.30 6.76 8.95
CA LEU A 176 -15.74 6.48 7.59
C LEU A 176 -16.92 7.36 7.12
N PRO A 177 -17.98 7.62 7.92
CA PRO A 177 -19.05 8.52 7.50
C PRO A 177 -18.54 9.94 7.20
N GLY A 178 -17.66 10.46 8.07
CA GLY A 178 -17.04 11.78 7.87
C GLY A 178 -16.11 11.84 6.66
N GLN A 179 -15.39 10.75 6.37
CA GLN A 179 -14.62 10.62 5.12
C GLN A 179 -15.54 10.74 3.90
N ARG A 180 -16.67 10.02 3.89
CA ARG A 180 -17.63 10.05 2.77
C ARG A 180 -18.18 11.45 2.50
N GLU A 181 -18.53 12.18 3.56
CA GLU A 181 -19.00 13.57 3.45
C GLU A 181 -17.92 14.48 2.86
N ARG A 182 -16.69 14.42 3.39
CA ARG A 182 -15.55 15.19 2.86
C ARG A 182 -15.29 14.88 1.38
N PHE A 183 -15.36 13.62 0.99
CA PHE A 183 -15.19 13.21 -0.41
C PHE A 183 -16.29 13.76 -1.32
N LYS A 184 -17.54 13.74 -0.84
CA LYS A 184 -18.68 14.32 -1.56
C LYS A 184 -18.49 15.82 -1.77
N GLU A 185 -18.08 16.56 -0.73
CA GLU A 185 -17.81 18.00 -0.84
C GLU A 185 -16.69 18.32 -1.84
N ILE A 186 -15.59 17.55 -1.82
CA ILE A 186 -14.48 17.73 -2.77
C ILE A 186 -14.96 17.50 -4.20
N ARG A 187 -15.75 16.45 -4.43
CA ARG A 187 -16.32 16.14 -5.75
C ARG A 187 -17.24 17.26 -6.24
N GLU A 188 -18.14 17.75 -5.39
CA GLU A 188 -19.03 18.87 -5.72
C GLU A 188 -18.25 20.15 -6.04
N ARG A 189 -17.19 20.47 -5.28
CA ARG A 189 -16.30 21.62 -5.56
C ARG A 189 -15.60 21.47 -6.91
N GLN A 190 -15.13 20.27 -7.24
CA GLN A 190 -14.50 20.02 -8.55
C GLN A 190 -15.49 20.16 -9.71
N GLU A 191 -16.73 19.68 -9.55
CA GLU A 191 -17.78 19.82 -10.56
C GLU A 191 -18.17 21.29 -10.77
N ARG A 192 -18.34 22.06 -9.69
CA ARG A 192 -18.58 23.51 -9.77
C ARG A 192 -17.43 24.25 -10.45
N ALA A 193 -16.18 23.92 -10.12
CA ALA A 193 -15.01 24.53 -10.75
C ALA A 193 -14.92 24.19 -12.25
N LYS A 194 -15.27 22.96 -12.65
CA LYS A 194 -15.37 22.57 -14.07
C LYS A 194 -16.48 23.33 -14.79
N GLN A 195 -17.65 23.48 -14.19
CA GLN A 195 -18.76 24.27 -14.75
C GLN A 195 -18.39 25.74 -14.91
N GLN A 196 -17.76 26.35 -13.90
CA GLN A 196 -17.27 27.73 -13.98
C GLN A 196 -16.21 27.91 -15.07
N ARG A 197 -15.25 26.98 -15.18
CA ARG A 197 -14.27 27.01 -16.28
C ARG A 197 -14.92 26.84 -17.65
N GLY A 198 -15.90 25.94 -17.78
CA GLY A 198 -16.67 25.77 -19.01
C GLY A 198 -17.47 27.01 -19.40
N ALA A 199 -18.01 27.73 -18.41
CA ALA A 199 -18.73 29.00 -18.64
C ALA A 199 -17.79 30.17 -18.97
N LEU A 200 -16.57 30.18 -18.40
CA LEU A 200 -15.56 31.22 -18.62
C LEU A 200 -14.76 31.05 -19.91
N LEU A 201 -14.76 29.87 -20.53
CA LEU A 201 -14.19 29.68 -21.87
C LEU A 201 -15.18 30.30 -22.87
N PRO A 202 -14.90 31.49 -23.44
CA PRO A 202 -15.83 32.10 -24.36
C PRO A 202 -15.96 31.20 -25.60
N ARG A 203 -17.19 30.93 -26.03
CA ARG A 203 -17.53 30.30 -27.34
C ARG A 203 -16.90 30.99 -28.55
N ARG A 204 -16.16 32.09 -28.37
CA ARG A 204 -15.55 32.90 -29.43
C ARG A 204 -14.33 32.26 -30.10
N TRP A 205 -13.67 31.26 -29.50
CA TRP A 205 -12.50 30.65 -30.14
C TRP A 205 -12.81 29.65 -31.26
N THR A 206 -14.07 29.26 -31.46
CA THR A 206 -14.45 28.34 -32.55
C THR A 206 -15.07 29.03 -33.76
N ALA A 207 -15.37 30.33 -33.70
CA ALA A 207 -16.04 31.03 -34.81
C ALA A 207 -15.10 31.84 -35.71
N ASP A 208 -14.04 32.44 -35.15
CA ASP A 208 -13.21 33.43 -35.88
C ASP A 208 -11.72 33.03 -35.98
N CYS A 209 -11.43 31.75 -36.22
CA CYS A 209 -10.08 31.35 -36.63
C CYS A 209 -10.05 31.16 -38.16
N PRO A 210 -9.73 32.20 -38.96
CA PRO A 210 -9.73 32.16 -40.43
C PRO A 210 -8.67 31.23 -41.04
N ILE A 211 -7.90 30.50 -40.23
CA ILE A 211 -6.87 29.56 -40.68
C ILE A 211 -7.45 28.16 -40.90
N ALA A 212 -8.58 27.81 -40.28
CA ALA A 212 -9.18 26.48 -40.42
C ALA A 212 -9.96 26.26 -41.73
N SER A 213 -10.32 27.32 -42.47
CA SER A 213 -11.10 27.18 -43.71
C SER A 213 -10.24 26.97 -44.97
N LYS A 214 -8.91 26.95 -44.87
CA LYS A 214 -8.01 26.73 -46.01
C LYS A 214 -7.37 25.34 -46.07
N ALA A 215 -7.62 24.47 -45.10
CA ALA A 215 -7.13 23.09 -45.13
C ALA A 215 -8.13 22.07 -45.75
N SER A 216 -9.33 22.52 -46.17
CA SER A 216 -10.34 21.67 -46.80
C SER A 216 -10.38 21.75 -48.34
N LEU A 217 -9.37 22.37 -48.97
CA LEU A 217 -9.21 22.38 -50.43
C LEU A 217 -8.01 21.52 -50.81
N GLY A 218 -8.29 20.27 -51.20
CA GLY A 218 -7.41 19.51 -52.10
C GLY A 218 -6.50 18.45 -51.48
N TYR A 219 -7.00 17.60 -50.57
CA TYR A 219 -6.40 16.28 -50.41
C TYR A 219 -7.30 15.27 -51.14
N ASP A 220 -6.86 14.85 -52.32
CA ASP A 220 -7.44 13.78 -53.12
C ASP A 220 -6.91 12.44 -52.55
N PRO A 221 -7.73 11.64 -51.83
CA PRO A 221 -7.30 10.34 -51.38
C PRO A 221 -7.35 9.38 -52.57
N SER A 222 -6.21 9.24 -53.25
CA SER A 222 -6.01 8.16 -54.21
C SER A 222 -6.31 6.81 -53.55
N PRO A 223 -6.96 5.86 -54.24
CA PRO A 223 -7.39 4.60 -53.66
C PRO A 223 -6.18 3.66 -53.54
N GLY A 224 -5.57 3.60 -52.37
CA GLY A 224 -4.46 2.70 -52.12
C GLY A 224 -4.29 2.42 -50.64
N PHE A 225 -4.62 1.19 -50.24
CA PHE A 225 -4.44 0.61 -48.91
C PHE A 225 -5.44 1.05 -47.82
N ALA A 226 -6.65 0.51 -47.92
CA ALA A 226 -7.49 0.25 -46.75
C ALA A 226 -6.88 -0.91 -45.94
N SER A 227 -5.95 -0.63 -45.02
CA SER A 227 -5.73 -1.50 -43.86
C SER A 227 -6.70 -1.04 -42.76
N ALA A 228 -7.67 -1.90 -42.48
CA ALA A 228 -8.67 -1.70 -41.43
C ALA A 228 -7.98 -1.57 -40.07
N ILE A 229 -7.82 -0.33 -39.59
CA ILE A 229 -7.57 -0.07 -38.17
C ILE A 229 -8.95 0.01 -37.52
N PRO A 230 -9.32 -0.91 -36.62
CA PRO A 230 -10.57 -0.81 -35.89
C PRO A 230 -10.53 0.45 -35.04
N VAL A 231 -11.44 1.38 -35.34
CA VAL A 231 -11.73 2.55 -34.51
C VAL A 231 -12.24 2.01 -33.18
N ALA A 232 -11.41 2.12 -32.14
CA ALA A 232 -11.83 1.80 -30.79
C ALA A 232 -12.92 2.78 -30.38
N ASP A 233 -14.12 2.25 -30.19
CA ASP A 233 -15.30 2.95 -29.73
C ASP A 233 -15.02 3.52 -28.32
N THR A 234 -14.66 4.80 -28.25
CA THR A 234 -14.53 5.51 -26.97
C THR A 234 -15.91 5.89 -26.48
N THR A 235 -16.72 4.90 -26.11
CA THR A 235 -17.91 5.14 -25.30
C THR A 235 -17.48 5.52 -23.89
N PRO A 236 -18.03 6.61 -23.30
CA PRO A 236 -17.73 6.98 -21.94
C PRO A 236 -18.31 5.92 -21.00
N TRP A 237 -17.44 5.32 -20.19
CA TRP A 237 -17.76 4.33 -19.16
C TRP A 237 -18.78 4.87 -18.15
N THR A 238 -20.07 4.61 -18.36
CA THR A 238 -21.17 5.02 -17.46
C THR A 238 -21.81 3.89 -16.67
N TRP A 239 -21.28 2.67 -16.67
CA TRP A 239 -21.92 1.51 -16.02
C TRP A 239 -21.25 1.02 -14.73
N ALA A 240 -21.10 1.88 -13.73
CA ALA A 240 -20.66 1.43 -12.40
C ALA A 240 -21.33 2.19 -11.25
N LEU A 241 -22.67 2.27 -11.26
CA LEU A 241 -23.49 2.57 -10.08
C LEU A 241 -24.89 1.97 -10.25
N GLU A 242 -25.00 0.63 -10.18
CA GLU A 242 -26.19 -0.11 -9.72
C GLU A 242 -25.75 -1.38 -8.97
#